data_AF-T0RXV0-F1
#
_entry.id   AF-T0RXV0-F1
#
_cell.length_a   1.000
_cell.length_b   1.000
_cell.length_c   1.000
_cell.angle_alpha   90.00
_cell.angle_beta   90.00
_cell.angle_gamma   90.00
#
_symmetry.space_group_name_H-M   'P 1'
#
loop_
_entity.id
_entity.type
_entity.pdbx_description
1 polymer ?
#
loop_
_entity_poly.entity_id
_entity_poly.type
_entity_poly.pdbx_seq_one_letter_code
_entity_poly.pdbx_strand_id
1 'polypeptide(L)'
;MMKKELKKEFKRGDHIVNALRVTESHFNEELKVGGDNANLSKFFSLKRVAAHYFKIPPGYRTSEPHAESLEEEFVYVISGQIDMWFNGKIKTLKSGECIGFPAGTGIGHCFINNSNTDCELFVSGDRTKNENRYHFHLDPTLKKECGEKWWDDMPKQILGGHDGLAGAVKAEDRDENIEVYNGHRNIPEESYSYPGDSETFSYGVCLSRYFGMKNIAIWLEKLPPGKRTSWPHAHSVEEEFVFVLSGNPTVWLDGNKEQLEPFDAVDFKAGSGVAHTLINETQEDIFYLCAGECEPLNDKIYYPQHPARNEEMRGKGLLWIEQTE
;
A
#
# COMPACT_ATOMS: atom_id res chain seq x y z
N MET A 1 8.83 37.39 -19.88
CA MET A 1 9.90 36.36 -19.95
C MET A 1 9.70 35.41 -18.78
N MET A 2 8.94 34.34 -18.97
CA MET A 2 8.90 33.24 -17.99
C MET A 2 10.26 32.58 -17.97
N LYS A 3 10.85 32.47 -16.78
CA LYS A 3 12.04 31.64 -16.56
C LYS A 3 11.62 30.22 -16.92
N LYS A 4 12.19 29.63 -17.99
CA LYS A 4 12.26 28.18 -18.12
C LYS A 4 12.95 27.69 -16.84
N GLU A 5 12.20 27.10 -15.92
CA GLU A 5 12.82 26.35 -14.84
C GLU A 5 13.70 25.28 -15.51
N LEU A 6 14.98 25.31 -15.15
CA LEU A 6 15.91 24.26 -15.54
C LEU A 6 15.31 22.95 -15.03
N LYS A 7 14.92 22.04 -15.93
CA LYS A 7 14.45 20.70 -15.56
C LYS A 7 15.46 20.14 -14.55
N LYS A 8 15.02 19.91 -13.32
CA LYS A 8 15.83 19.31 -12.26
C LYS A 8 16.35 17.98 -12.82
N GLU A 9 17.65 17.75 -12.71
CA GLU A 9 18.26 16.50 -13.17
C GLU A 9 17.63 15.33 -12.41
N PHE A 10 17.21 14.29 -13.13
CA PHE A 10 16.63 13.09 -12.54
C PHE A 10 17.66 12.40 -11.65
N LYS A 11 17.28 12.07 -10.42
CA LYS A 11 18.10 11.29 -9.49
C LYS A 11 17.26 10.14 -8.97
N ARG A 12 17.75 8.90 -9.14
CA ARG A 12 17.05 7.70 -8.68
C ARG A 12 16.53 7.85 -7.26
N GLY A 13 17.37 8.26 -6.30
CA GLY A 13 16.99 8.43 -4.90
C GLY A 13 15.94 9.51 -4.60
N ASP A 14 15.56 10.38 -5.54
CA ASP A 14 14.51 11.39 -5.34
C ASP A 14 13.10 10.77 -5.44
N HIS A 15 12.95 9.72 -6.26
CA HIS A 15 11.66 9.09 -6.59
C HIS A 15 11.65 7.57 -6.47
N ILE A 16 12.81 6.92 -6.46
CA ILE A 16 12.98 5.48 -6.50
C ILE A 16 13.92 5.05 -5.36
N VAL A 17 13.50 4.09 -4.56
CA VAL A 17 14.34 3.48 -3.53
C VAL A 17 14.07 2.00 -3.41
N ASN A 18 15.12 1.20 -3.26
CA ASN A 18 14.94 -0.19 -2.86
C ASN A 18 14.68 -0.23 -1.36
N ALA A 19 13.55 -0.81 -0.95
CA ALA A 19 13.14 -0.84 0.45
C ALA A 19 14.22 -1.44 1.36
N LEU A 20 14.93 -2.46 0.89
CA LEU A 20 16.01 -3.12 1.65
C LEU A 20 17.18 -2.20 1.99
N ARG A 21 17.34 -1.07 1.28
CA ARG A 21 18.41 -0.09 1.50
C ARG A 21 18.04 0.98 2.52
N VAL A 22 16.77 1.07 2.89
CA VAL A 22 16.23 2.07 3.84
C VAL A 22 15.48 1.42 5.01
N THR A 23 15.73 0.13 5.21
CA THR A 23 15.21 -0.64 6.33
C THR A 23 15.93 -0.26 7.63
N GLU A 24 15.15 -0.10 8.69
CA GLU A 24 15.63 0.07 10.06
C GLU A 24 15.09 -1.08 10.94
N SER A 25 15.93 -1.64 11.81
CA SER A 25 15.54 -2.71 12.73
C SER A 25 15.07 -2.15 14.07
N HIS A 26 13.93 -2.64 14.56
CA HIS A 26 13.37 -2.25 15.85
C HIS A 26 12.92 -3.48 16.62
N PHE A 27 13.28 -3.58 17.90
CA PHE A 27 12.93 -4.71 18.75
C PHE A 27 12.54 -4.25 20.15
N ASN A 28 11.41 -4.74 20.62
CA ASN A 28 10.98 -4.73 22.00
C ASN A 28 10.78 -6.19 22.45
N GLU A 29 11.72 -6.66 23.28
CA GLU A 29 11.75 -8.05 23.74
C GLU A 29 10.62 -8.40 24.71
N GLU A 30 10.16 -7.44 25.50
CA GLU A 30 9.09 -7.64 26.48
C GLU A 30 7.75 -7.82 25.78
N LEU A 31 7.44 -6.95 24.83
CA LEU A 31 6.20 -6.98 24.06
C LEU A 31 6.25 -7.96 22.88
N LYS A 32 7.44 -8.54 22.62
CA LYS A 32 7.75 -9.31 21.41
C LYS A 32 7.36 -8.59 20.12
N VAL A 33 7.40 -7.26 20.13
CA VAL A 33 7.17 -6.43 18.95
C VAL A 33 8.51 -6.19 18.28
N GLY A 34 8.65 -6.52 17.01
CA GLY A 34 9.89 -6.22 16.33
C GLY A 34 10.06 -6.82 14.95
N GLY A 35 11.12 -6.36 14.32
CA GLY A 35 11.51 -6.71 12.96
C GLY A 35 12.15 -5.53 12.25
N ASP A 36 12.32 -5.73 10.96
CA ASP A 36 12.88 -4.78 10.02
C ASP A 36 11.73 -4.00 9.37
N ASN A 37 11.84 -2.67 9.29
CA ASN A 37 10.85 -1.78 8.70
C ASN A 37 11.49 -0.76 7.78
N ALA A 38 11.08 -0.74 6.51
CA ALA A 38 11.32 0.38 5.61
C ALA A 38 10.07 1.25 5.55
N ASN A 39 10.10 2.41 6.20
CA ASN A 39 9.02 3.39 6.11
C ASN A 39 9.15 4.24 4.84
N LEU A 40 8.63 3.70 3.74
CA LEU A 40 8.71 4.29 2.40
C LEU A 40 7.93 5.60 2.33
N SER A 41 6.79 5.69 3.02
CA SER A 41 6.04 6.94 3.10
C SER A 41 6.83 8.07 3.76
N LYS A 42 7.62 7.78 4.80
CA LYS A 42 8.55 8.75 5.42
C LYS A 42 9.70 9.10 4.48
N PHE A 43 10.31 8.10 3.83
CA PHE A 43 11.41 8.33 2.88
C PHE A 43 11.00 9.29 1.75
N PHE A 44 9.86 9.02 1.11
CA PHE A 44 9.33 9.86 0.03
C PHE A 44 8.55 11.08 0.52
N SER A 45 8.38 11.26 1.83
CA SER A 45 7.59 12.35 2.43
C SER A 45 6.12 12.40 2.00
N LEU A 46 5.52 11.24 1.71
CA LEU A 46 4.10 11.10 1.35
C LEU A 46 3.19 11.62 2.48
N LYS A 47 2.07 12.23 2.11
CA LYS A 47 1.15 12.91 3.04
C LYS A 47 -0.16 12.16 3.28
N ARG A 48 -0.52 11.23 2.39
CA ARG A 48 -1.83 10.60 2.32
C ARG A 48 -1.76 9.09 2.37
N VAL A 49 -0.84 8.50 1.59
CA VAL A 49 -0.62 7.05 1.54
C VAL A 49 0.49 6.62 2.50
N ALA A 50 0.16 5.73 3.44
CA ALA A 50 1.17 4.99 4.19
C ALA A 50 1.66 3.81 3.35
N ALA A 51 2.97 3.57 3.35
CA ALA A 51 3.59 2.46 2.66
C ALA A 51 4.81 2.00 3.43
N HIS A 52 4.83 0.72 3.76
CA HIS A 52 5.86 0.08 4.56
C HIS A 52 6.20 -1.29 3.98
N TYR A 53 7.49 -1.60 3.96
CA TYR A 53 7.96 -2.98 3.87
C TYR A 53 8.39 -3.44 5.25
N PHE A 54 7.88 -4.58 5.69
CA PHE A 54 8.28 -5.22 6.93
C PHE A 54 8.90 -6.58 6.66
N LYS A 55 9.92 -6.93 7.44
CA LYS A 55 10.38 -8.30 7.62
C LYS A 55 10.31 -8.67 9.08
N ILE A 56 9.41 -9.59 9.42
CA ILE A 56 9.11 -10.00 10.78
C ILE A 56 9.82 -11.32 11.06
N PRO A 57 10.76 -11.37 12.01
CA PRO A 57 11.46 -12.61 12.35
C PRO A 57 10.59 -13.55 13.22
N PRO A 58 10.93 -14.85 13.28
CA PRO A 58 10.27 -15.81 14.16
C PRO A 58 10.17 -15.34 15.62
N GLY A 59 9.01 -15.55 16.23
CA GLY A 59 8.77 -15.22 17.64
C GLY A 59 8.41 -13.75 17.92
N TYR A 60 8.27 -12.93 16.87
CA TYR A 60 7.88 -11.53 16.98
C TYR A 60 6.53 -11.25 16.33
N ARG A 61 5.92 -10.13 16.74
CA ARG A 61 4.71 -9.55 16.15
C ARG A 61 4.95 -8.14 15.63
N THR A 62 4.09 -7.67 14.74
CA THR A 62 4.17 -6.32 14.14
C THR A 62 3.90 -5.21 15.14
N SER A 63 3.00 -5.45 16.08
CA SER A 63 2.49 -4.46 17.02
C SER A 63 1.74 -5.17 18.15
N GLU A 64 1.41 -4.42 19.19
CA GLU A 64 0.35 -4.83 20.11
C GLU A 64 -1.01 -4.84 19.37
N PRO A 65 -1.92 -5.77 19.69
CA PRO A 65 -3.24 -5.81 19.08
C PRO A 65 -4.01 -4.51 19.30
N HIS A 66 -4.32 -3.83 18.20
CA HIS A 66 -4.95 -2.52 18.24
C HIS A 66 -6.03 -2.37 17.18
N ALA A 67 -6.87 -1.35 17.37
CA ALA A 67 -7.88 -0.93 16.42
C ALA A 67 -7.81 0.59 16.22
N GLU A 68 -8.06 1.01 14.98
CA GLU A 68 -7.96 2.40 14.54
C GLU A 68 -9.34 3.02 14.28
N SER A 69 -9.53 4.26 14.75
CA SER A 69 -10.83 4.94 14.62
C SER A 69 -11.07 5.59 13.26
N LEU A 70 -10.01 6.06 12.58
CA LEU A 70 -10.10 6.88 11.35
C LEU A 70 -9.17 6.42 10.24
N GLU A 71 -8.23 5.53 10.52
CA GLU A 71 -7.23 5.05 9.56
C GLU A 71 -7.63 3.68 9.06
N GLU A 72 -7.59 3.49 7.75
CA GLU A 72 -7.65 2.18 7.13
C GLU A 72 -6.25 1.57 7.08
N GLU A 73 -6.16 0.27 7.31
CA GLU A 73 -4.90 -0.48 7.26
C GLU A 73 -5.05 -1.68 6.34
N PHE A 74 -3.96 -2.08 5.70
CA PHE A 74 -3.92 -3.17 4.74
C PHE A 74 -2.60 -3.90 4.82
N VAL A 75 -2.64 -5.22 4.79
CA VAL A 75 -1.46 -6.09 4.83
C VAL A 75 -1.48 -7.09 3.69
N TYR A 76 -0.38 -7.18 2.98
CA TYR A 76 -0.12 -8.16 1.93
C TYR A 76 1.11 -8.98 2.29
N VAL A 77 1.01 -10.32 2.24
CA VAL A 77 2.14 -11.21 2.49
C VAL A 77 2.96 -11.35 1.21
N ILE A 78 4.16 -10.76 1.19
CA ILE A 78 5.11 -10.87 0.07
C ILE A 78 5.69 -12.29 0.05
N SER A 79 6.27 -12.72 1.16
CA SER A 79 6.92 -14.03 1.28
C SER A 79 6.76 -14.64 2.67
N GLY A 80 6.83 -15.98 2.75
CA GLY A 80 6.63 -16.72 3.99
C GLY A 80 5.17 -16.91 4.38
N GLN A 81 4.94 -17.07 5.67
CA GLN A 81 3.62 -17.20 6.28
C GLN A 81 3.59 -16.44 7.60
N ILE A 82 2.41 -15.94 7.99
CA ILE A 82 2.23 -15.23 9.25
C ILE A 82 0.85 -15.51 9.83
N ASP A 83 0.75 -15.54 11.16
CA ASP A 83 -0.54 -15.66 11.85
C ASP A 83 -1.06 -14.26 12.14
N MET A 84 -2.25 -13.94 11.64
CA MET A 84 -2.97 -12.74 12.05
C MET A 84 -3.75 -13.04 13.31
N TRP A 85 -3.56 -12.20 14.34
CA TRP A 85 -4.50 -12.07 15.44
C TRP A 85 -5.64 -11.15 15.03
N PHE A 86 -6.87 -11.61 15.15
CA PHE A 86 -8.09 -10.88 14.79
C PHE A 86 -9.10 -11.06 15.92
N ASN A 87 -9.27 -10.03 16.74
CA ASN A 87 -10.15 -10.06 17.92
C ASN A 87 -10.02 -11.34 18.76
N GLY A 88 -8.80 -11.79 19.07
CA GLY A 88 -8.58 -12.98 19.90
C GLY A 88 -8.64 -14.32 19.17
N LYS A 89 -8.83 -14.32 17.84
CA LYS A 89 -8.74 -15.49 16.97
C LYS A 89 -7.53 -15.40 16.05
N ILE A 90 -7.13 -16.53 15.49
CA ILE A 90 -5.95 -16.68 14.64
C ILE A 90 -6.35 -17.17 13.25
N LYS A 91 -5.86 -16.48 12.23
CA LYS A 91 -5.88 -16.92 10.82
C LYS A 91 -4.47 -16.90 10.27
N THR A 92 -4.01 -17.99 9.69
CA THR A 92 -2.71 -18.02 9.01
C THR A 92 -2.86 -17.47 7.59
N LEU A 93 -2.03 -16.50 7.23
CA LEU A 93 -1.89 -15.97 5.87
C LEU A 93 -0.58 -16.47 5.24
N LYS A 94 -0.59 -16.66 3.92
CA LYS A 94 0.55 -17.12 3.11
C LYS A 94 0.87 -16.10 2.01
N SER A 95 2.05 -16.23 1.40
CA SER A 95 2.46 -15.41 0.25
C SER A 95 1.35 -15.25 -0.80
N GLY A 96 1.11 -14.01 -1.21
CA GLY A 96 0.05 -13.60 -2.13
C GLY A 96 -1.32 -13.35 -1.50
N GLU A 97 -1.51 -13.69 -0.22
CA GLU A 97 -2.71 -13.38 0.54
C GLU A 97 -2.61 -12.03 1.23
N CYS A 98 -3.76 -11.39 1.42
CA CYS A 98 -3.88 -10.08 2.02
C CYS A 98 -5.16 -9.94 2.85
N ILE A 99 -5.18 -8.90 3.67
CA ILE A 99 -6.36 -8.46 4.42
C ILE A 99 -6.36 -6.94 4.58
N GLY A 100 -7.56 -6.34 4.58
CA GLY A 100 -7.79 -4.93 4.86
C GLY A 100 -8.66 -4.72 6.09
N PHE A 101 -8.43 -3.61 6.78
CA PHE A 101 -9.12 -3.18 7.98
C PHE A 101 -9.74 -1.81 7.72
N PRO A 102 -11.06 -1.72 7.48
CA PRO A 102 -11.74 -0.44 7.38
C PRO A 102 -11.66 0.34 8.69
N ALA A 103 -11.53 1.66 8.56
CA ALA A 103 -11.48 2.58 9.68
C ALA A 103 -12.75 2.49 10.55
N GLY A 104 -12.57 2.64 11.86
CA GLY A 104 -13.70 2.82 12.78
C GLY A 104 -14.51 1.55 13.05
N THR A 105 -14.00 0.38 12.67
CA THR A 105 -14.67 -0.91 12.92
C THR A 105 -14.49 -1.40 14.36
N GLY A 106 -13.42 -0.98 15.04
CA GLY A 106 -13.04 -1.47 16.36
C GLY A 106 -12.35 -2.84 16.33
N ILE A 107 -12.18 -3.44 15.16
CA ILE A 107 -11.53 -4.74 14.98
C ILE A 107 -10.06 -4.64 15.41
N GLY A 108 -9.73 -5.35 16.48
CA GLY A 108 -8.38 -5.47 16.98
C GLY A 108 -7.57 -6.43 16.12
N HIS A 109 -6.36 -6.03 15.74
CA HIS A 109 -5.49 -6.89 14.95
C HIS A 109 -3.99 -6.68 15.22
N CYS A 110 -3.21 -7.71 14.94
CA CYS A 110 -1.75 -7.66 14.72
C CYS A 110 -1.31 -8.92 13.95
N PHE A 111 -0.05 -8.97 13.53
CA PHE A 111 0.52 -10.11 12.81
C PHE A 111 1.68 -10.71 13.60
N ILE A 112 1.65 -12.03 13.80
CA ILE A 112 2.51 -12.80 14.70
C ILE A 112 3.25 -13.85 13.86
N ASN A 113 4.57 -13.80 13.83
CA ASN A 113 5.36 -14.81 13.13
C ASN A 113 5.63 -16.02 14.05
N ASN A 114 4.71 -16.98 14.00
CA ASN A 114 4.86 -18.30 14.66
C ASN A 114 5.63 -19.33 13.81
N SER A 115 6.11 -18.94 12.62
CA SER A 115 6.90 -19.82 11.76
C SER A 115 8.37 -19.87 12.21
N ASN A 116 9.19 -20.67 11.52
CA ASN A 116 10.62 -20.80 11.77
C ASN A 116 11.49 -20.00 10.78
N THR A 117 10.88 -19.17 9.93
CA THR A 117 11.55 -18.32 8.96
C THR A 117 11.00 -16.90 9.03
N ASP A 118 11.75 -15.93 8.52
CA ASP A 118 11.25 -14.57 8.39
C ASP A 118 10.01 -14.53 7.47
N CYS A 119 9.10 -13.59 7.73
CA CYS A 119 7.97 -13.29 6.87
C CYS A 119 8.06 -11.84 6.40
N GLU A 120 7.85 -11.61 5.11
CA GLU A 120 7.90 -10.28 4.50
C GLU A 120 6.50 -9.78 4.16
N LEU A 121 6.19 -8.55 4.59
CA LEU A 121 4.89 -7.92 4.41
C LEU A 121 5.05 -6.59 3.68
N PHE A 122 4.08 -6.28 2.83
CA PHE A 122 3.79 -4.91 2.45
C PHE A 122 2.59 -4.43 3.26
N VAL A 123 2.74 -3.30 3.94
CA VAL A 123 1.68 -2.69 4.75
C VAL A 123 1.38 -1.30 4.21
N SER A 124 0.11 -1.02 3.97
CA SER A 124 -0.36 0.25 3.44
C SER A 124 -1.69 0.66 4.06
N GLY A 125 -2.16 1.86 3.76
CA GLY A 125 -3.30 2.45 4.44
C GLY A 125 -3.22 3.96 4.48
N ASP A 126 -4.04 4.57 5.31
CA ASP A 126 -4.00 6.01 5.56
C ASP A 126 -2.66 6.42 6.22
N ARG A 127 -2.16 7.60 5.88
CA ARG A 127 -1.16 8.27 6.74
C ARG A 127 -1.82 8.71 8.05
N THR A 128 -1.00 8.74 9.10
CA THR A 128 -1.44 9.11 10.45
C THR A 128 -2.22 10.43 10.48
N LYS A 129 -3.45 10.38 10.99
CA LYS A 129 -4.36 11.53 11.13
C LYS A 129 -4.28 12.07 12.56
N ASN A 130 -4.25 13.38 12.70
CA ASN A 130 -4.14 14.03 14.02
C ASN A 130 -5.34 13.74 14.91
N GLU A 131 -6.49 13.42 14.35
CA GLU A 131 -7.73 13.13 15.05
C GLU A 131 -7.95 11.63 15.27
N ASN A 132 -7.08 10.77 14.72
CA ASN A 132 -7.21 9.34 14.90
C ASN A 132 -6.97 8.94 16.36
N ARG A 133 -7.70 7.93 16.81
CA ARG A 133 -7.70 7.35 18.16
C ARG A 133 -7.51 5.83 18.06
N TYR A 134 -6.86 5.28 19.07
CA TYR A 134 -6.42 3.90 19.17
C TYR A 134 -7.16 3.17 20.29
N HIS A 135 -7.42 1.88 20.12
CA HIS A 135 -7.84 0.99 21.21
C HIS A 135 -6.98 -0.26 21.26
N PHE A 136 -6.46 -0.59 22.45
CA PHE A 136 -5.67 -1.80 22.67
C PHE A 136 -6.47 -2.81 23.49
N HIS A 137 -7.00 -3.85 22.83
CA HIS A 137 -7.92 -4.81 23.46
C HIS A 137 -7.27 -5.63 24.58
N LEU A 138 -5.96 -5.88 24.46
CA LEU A 138 -5.21 -6.72 25.40
C LEU A 138 -4.41 -5.94 26.44
N ASP A 139 -4.21 -4.64 26.25
CA ASP A 139 -3.52 -3.78 27.21
C ASP A 139 -4.31 -2.49 27.52
N PRO A 140 -5.27 -2.56 28.44
CA PRO A 140 -6.01 -1.38 28.88
C PRO A 140 -5.15 -0.40 29.70
N THR A 141 -3.92 -0.77 30.10
CA THR A 141 -3.05 0.12 30.89
C THR A 141 -2.50 1.27 30.03
N LEU A 142 -2.38 1.04 28.72
CA LEU A 142 -1.99 2.04 27.72
C LEU A 142 -2.96 3.22 27.62
N LYS A 143 -4.18 3.10 28.16
CA LYS A 143 -5.16 4.20 28.20
C LYS A 143 -4.59 5.49 28.78
N LYS A 144 -3.79 5.38 29.84
CA LYS A 144 -3.18 6.56 30.46
C LYS A 144 -2.16 7.22 29.55
N GLU A 145 -1.40 6.44 28.78
CA GLU A 145 -0.37 6.92 27.87
C GLU A 145 -0.98 7.53 26.60
N CYS A 146 -2.02 6.90 26.05
CA CYS A 146 -2.76 7.41 24.90
C CYS A 146 -3.51 8.71 25.22
N GLY A 147 -4.00 8.90 26.45
CA GLY A 147 -4.74 10.10 26.84
C GLY A 147 -5.96 10.34 25.94
N GLU A 148 -6.04 11.52 25.31
CA GLU A 148 -7.13 11.88 24.39
C GLU A 148 -7.16 11.02 23.11
N LYS A 149 -6.06 10.32 22.80
CA LYS A 149 -5.97 9.38 21.69
C LYS A 149 -6.58 8.01 22.00
N TRP A 150 -7.00 7.75 23.23
CA TRP A 150 -7.67 6.49 23.55
C TRP A 150 -9.12 6.48 23.02
N TRP A 151 -9.49 5.42 22.31
CA TRP A 151 -10.81 5.26 21.71
C TRP A 151 -11.75 4.47 22.64
N ASP A 152 -12.50 5.19 23.47
CA ASP A 152 -13.43 4.60 24.44
C ASP A 152 -14.78 4.17 23.84
N ASP A 153 -15.25 4.85 22.80
CA ASP A 153 -16.57 4.68 22.20
C ASP A 153 -16.57 3.84 20.92
N MET A 154 -15.60 2.92 20.78
CA MET A 154 -15.51 2.04 19.62
C MET A 154 -16.68 1.04 19.52
N PRO A 155 -17.03 0.57 18.32
CA PRO A 155 -18.00 -0.52 18.18
C PRO A 155 -17.60 -1.75 18.97
N LYS A 156 -18.55 -2.33 19.71
CA LYS A 156 -18.31 -3.49 20.56
C LYS A 156 -17.87 -4.70 19.74
N GLN A 157 -16.70 -5.25 20.06
CA GLN A 157 -16.18 -6.48 19.49
C GLN A 157 -16.47 -7.71 20.37
N ILE A 158 -16.40 -8.89 19.76
CA ILE A 158 -16.39 -10.18 20.48
C ILE A 158 -14.96 -10.70 20.41
N LEU A 159 -14.34 -10.93 21.57
CA LEU A 159 -12.97 -11.41 21.66
C LEU A 159 -12.91 -12.93 21.85
N GLY A 160 -11.98 -13.57 21.14
CA GLY A 160 -11.50 -14.92 21.40
C GLY A 160 -10.49 -14.98 22.57
N GLY A 161 -9.86 -16.14 22.76
CA GLY A 161 -9.01 -16.42 23.92
C GLY A 161 -7.52 -16.22 23.70
N HIS A 162 -7.06 -15.95 22.47
CA HIS A 162 -5.64 -15.83 22.16
C HIS A 162 -5.03 -14.54 22.74
N ASP A 163 -3.87 -14.63 23.36
CA ASP A 163 -3.18 -13.54 24.08
C ASP A 163 -2.37 -12.57 23.20
N GLY A 164 -2.37 -12.83 21.89
CA GLY A 164 -1.70 -12.00 20.88
C GLY A 164 -0.17 -12.09 20.92
N LEU A 165 0.40 -13.07 21.60
CA LEU A 165 1.85 -13.32 21.63
C LEU A 165 2.23 -14.50 20.73
N ALA A 166 3.51 -14.54 20.35
CA ALA A 166 4.04 -15.67 19.58
C ALA A 166 4.12 -16.94 20.44
N GLY A 167 3.81 -18.09 19.86
CA GLY A 167 3.80 -19.37 20.56
C GLY A 167 2.93 -20.43 19.87
N ALA A 168 2.67 -21.52 20.59
CA ALA A 168 1.81 -22.58 20.10
C ALA A 168 0.34 -22.12 20.08
N VAL A 169 -0.24 -22.05 18.88
CA VAL A 169 -1.65 -21.68 18.68
C VAL A 169 -2.56 -22.87 18.97
N LYS A 170 -3.51 -22.71 19.90
CA LYS A 170 -4.52 -23.74 20.20
C LYS A 170 -5.50 -23.89 19.05
N ALA A 171 -6.01 -25.09 18.85
CA ALA A 171 -6.99 -25.35 17.78
C ALA A 171 -8.27 -24.50 17.94
N GLU A 172 -8.72 -24.24 19.17
CA GLU A 172 -9.90 -23.41 19.47
C GLU A 172 -9.72 -21.93 19.15
N ASP A 173 -8.47 -21.45 19.05
CA ASP A 173 -8.16 -20.07 18.69
C ASP A 173 -8.11 -19.87 17.17
N ARG A 174 -8.04 -20.94 16.37
CA ARG A 174 -8.06 -20.84 14.91
C ARG A 174 -9.48 -20.56 14.40
N ASP A 175 -9.60 -19.60 13.50
CA ASP A 175 -10.84 -19.32 12.78
C ASP A 175 -10.57 -19.21 11.28
N GLU A 176 -10.91 -20.28 10.56
CA GLU A 176 -10.73 -20.33 9.11
C GLU A 176 -11.77 -19.51 8.34
N ASN A 177 -12.84 -19.05 9.00
CA ASN A 177 -13.88 -18.21 8.40
C ASN A 177 -13.47 -16.74 8.31
N ILE A 178 -12.35 -16.34 8.92
CA ILE A 178 -11.81 -15.00 8.71
C ILE A 178 -11.41 -14.89 7.24
N GLU A 179 -12.08 -13.99 6.53
CA GLU A 179 -11.90 -13.80 5.10
C GLU A 179 -10.57 -13.10 4.82
N VAL A 180 -9.77 -13.75 3.97
CA VAL A 180 -8.52 -13.22 3.40
C VAL A 180 -8.62 -13.35 1.90
N TYR A 181 -7.86 -12.55 1.16
CA TYR A 181 -7.95 -12.50 -0.29
C TYR A 181 -6.61 -12.78 -0.95
N ASN A 182 -6.59 -13.61 -1.99
CA ASN A 182 -5.38 -13.87 -2.76
C ASN A 182 -5.46 -13.16 -4.12
N GLY A 183 -4.72 -12.07 -4.28
CA GLY A 183 -4.79 -11.25 -5.48
C GLY A 183 -4.43 -12.01 -6.76
N HIS A 184 -3.35 -12.81 -6.72
CA HIS A 184 -2.85 -13.54 -7.90
C HIS A 184 -3.88 -14.51 -8.49
N ARG A 185 -4.76 -15.10 -7.67
CA ARG A 185 -5.83 -16.00 -8.11
C ARG A 185 -7.05 -15.28 -8.68
N ASN A 186 -7.12 -13.96 -8.52
CA ASN A 186 -8.30 -13.16 -8.85
C ASN A 186 -7.98 -11.96 -9.76
N ILE A 187 -6.81 -11.94 -10.40
CA ILE A 187 -6.53 -10.96 -11.45
C ILE A 187 -7.48 -11.25 -12.63
N PRO A 188 -8.20 -10.24 -13.15
CA PRO A 188 -9.11 -10.44 -14.26
C PRO A 188 -8.38 -10.84 -15.55
N GLU A 189 -9.07 -11.57 -16.42
CA GLU A 189 -8.56 -11.94 -17.75
C GLU A 189 -8.70 -10.81 -18.78
N GLU A 190 -9.49 -9.78 -18.47
CA GLU A 190 -9.70 -8.62 -19.32
C GLU A 190 -8.83 -7.45 -18.87
N SER A 191 -8.20 -6.79 -19.83
CA SER A 191 -7.48 -5.54 -19.62
C SER A 191 -8.38 -4.36 -19.99
N TYR A 192 -7.99 -3.16 -19.61
CA TYR A 192 -8.67 -1.94 -20.02
C TYR A 192 -7.97 -1.28 -21.22
N SER A 193 -8.70 -0.38 -21.89
CA SER A 193 -8.18 0.54 -22.89
C SER A 193 -8.75 1.94 -22.62
N TYR A 194 -7.98 2.98 -22.92
CA TYR A 194 -8.52 4.34 -22.88
C TYR A 194 -9.56 4.55 -23.98
N PRO A 195 -10.55 5.45 -23.77
CA PRO A 195 -11.53 5.77 -24.79
C PRO A 195 -10.87 6.20 -26.11
N GLY A 196 -11.22 5.52 -27.20
CA GLY A 196 -10.68 5.80 -28.54
C GLY A 196 -9.30 5.20 -28.83
N ASP A 197 -8.76 4.35 -27.94
CA ASP A 197 -7.52 3.60 -28.14
C ASP A 197 -7.80 2.10 -28.27
N SER A 198 -6.92 1.40 -28.99
CA SER A 198 -6.87 -0.08 -29.08
C SER A 198 -5.73 -0.68 -28.26
N GLU A 199 -4.84 0.15 -27.70
CA GLU A 199 -3.83 -0.31 -26.76
C GLU A 199 -4.49 -0.90 -25.51
N THR A 200 -4.06 -2.09 -25.12
CA THR A 200 -4.42 -2.69 -23.83
C THR A 200 -3.26 -2.58 -22.86
N PHE A 201 -3.58 -2.43 -21.57
CA PHE A 201 -2.65 -2.09 -20.50
C PHE A 201 -2.43 -3.27 -19.55
N SER A 202 -2.09 -3.01 -18.28
CA SER A 202 -1.98 -4.05 -17.24
C SER A 202 -3.34 -4.69 -16.91
N TYR A 203 -3.27 -5.77 -16.13
CA TYR A 203 -4.42 -6.45 -15.54
C TYR A 203 -4.36 -6.26 -14.03
N GLY A 204 -5.38 -5.60 -13.48
CA GLY A 204 -5.37 -5.17 -12.08
C GLY A 204 -6.57 -5.68 -11.29
N VAL A 205 -6.36 -6.00 -10.03
CA VAL A 205 -7.43 -6.22 -9.05
C VAL A 205 -7.23 -5.31 -7.84
N CYS A 206 -8.27 -4.56 -7.48
CA CYS A 206 -8.23 -3.68 -6.31
C CYS A 206 -8.49 -4.49 -5.04
N LEU A 207 -7.42 -4.90 -4.36
CA LEU A 207 -7.46 -5.75 -3.17
C LEU A 207 -8.21 -5.09 -2.02
N SER A 208 -7.93 -3.82 -1.76
CA SER A 208 -8.54 -3.04 -0.67
C SER A 208 -10.08 -3.01 -0.72
N ARG A 209 -10.67 -2.99 -1.93
CA ARG A 209 -12.12 -2.95 -2.12
C ARG A 209 -12.83 -4.24 -1.74
N TYR A 210 -12.14 -5.37 -1.81
CA TYR A 210 -12.67 -6.63 -1.32
C TYR A 210 -13.03 -6.54 0.18
N PHE A 211 -12.26 -5.76 0.94
CA PHE A 211 -12.48 -5.57 2.39
C PHE A 211 -13.34 -4.34 2.73
N GLY A 212 -13.88 -3.64 1.72
CA GLY A 212 -14.74 -2.47 1.93
C GLY A 212 -13.99 -1.20 2.36
N MET A 213 -12.66 -1.16 2.21
CA MET A 213 -11.87 0.06 2.37
C MET A 213 -12.27 1.09 1.31
N LYS A 214 -12.21 2.38 1.64
CA LYS A 214 -12.72 3.51 0.85
C LYS A 214 -11.71 4.64 0.65
N ASN A 215 -10.75 4.81 1.55
CA ASN A 215 -9.84 5.96 1.54
C ASN A 215 -8.64 5.69 0.63
N ILE A 216 -8.01 4.53 0.77
CA ILE A 216 -6.82 4.14 0.00
C ILE A 216 -7.12 2.92 -0.86
N ALA A 217 -6.79 3.00 -2.14
CA ALA A 217 -6.94 1.93 -3.10
C ALA A 217 -5.60 1.21 -3.22
N ILE A 218 -5.55 -0.05 -2.80
CA ILE A 218 -4.40 -0.94 -2.99
C ILE A 218 -4.74 -1.94 -4.09
N TRP A 219 -3.95 -1.93 -5.16
CA TRP A 219 -4.07 -2.78 -6.34
C TRP A 219 -2.93 -3.78 -6.42
N LEU A 220 -3.23 -5.02 -6.83
CA LEU A 220 -2.23 -5.92 -7.39
C LEU A 220 -2.36 -5.89 -8.91
N GLU A 221 -1.25 -5.60 -9.57
CA GLU A 221 -1.18 -5.44 -11.01
C GLU A 221 -0.26 -6.49 -11.62
N LYS A 222 -0.74 -7.11 -12.69
CA LYS A 222 0.04 -7.94 -13.61
C LYS A 222 0.33 -7.12 -14.86
N LEU A 223 1.61 -6.93 -15.16
CA LEU A 223 2.07 -6.21 -16.35
C LEU A 223 2.77 -7.18 -17.32
N PRO A 224 2.11 -7.62 -18.41
CA PRO A 224 2.71 -8.55 -19.37
C PRO A 224 3.80 -7.93 -20.24
N PRO A 225 4.64 -8.76 -20.89
CA PRO A 225 5.65 -8.31 -21.85
C PRO A 225 5.10 -7.33 -22.91
N GLY A 226 5.83 -6.24 -23.13
CA GLY A 226 5.49 -5.21 -24.12
C GLY A 226 4.31 -4.31 -23.75
N LYS A 227 3.75 -4.44 -22.54
CA LYS A 227 2.65 -3.61 -22.05
C LYS A 227 3.15 -2.47 -21.17
N ARG A 228 2.30 -1.45 -21.01
CA ARG A 228 2.45 -0.40 -20.00
C ARG A 228 1.20 -0.34 -19.12
N THR A 229 1.33 0.32 -17.98
CA THR A 229 0.27 0.41 -16.96
C THR A 229 -0.80 1.43 -17.33
N SER A 230 -0.40 2.50 -18.00
CA SER A 230 -1.25 3.62 -18.37
C SER A 230 -0.64 4.45 -19.49
N TRP A 231 -1.41 5.37 -20.05
CA TRP A 231 -0.82 6.54 -20.68
C TRP A 231 -0.06 7.35 -19.61
N PRO A 232 1.13 7.90 -19.90
CA PRO A 232 1.85 8.71 -18.94
C PRO A 232 0.98 9.86 -18.47
N HIS A 233 0.87 10.03 -17.15
CA HIS A 233 0.00 11.02 -16.55
C HIS A 233 0.52 11.50 -15.19
N ALA A 234 0.03 12.66 -14.75
CA ALA A 234 0.28 13.22 -13.45
C ALA A 234 -1.02 13.76 -12.83
N HIS A 235 -1.13 13.60 -11.51
CA HIS A 235 -2.25 14.06 -10.70
C HIS A 235 -1.89 15.31 -9.89
N SER A 236 -2.86 16.22 -9.75
CA SER A 236 -2.71 17.50 -9.04
C SER A 236 -2.82 17.37 -7.52
N VAL A 237 -3.58 16.38 -7.06
CA VAL A 237 -3.95 16.16 -5.65
C VAL A 237 -3.73 14.70 -5.25
N GLU A 238 -3.99 13.74 -6.14
CA GLU A 238 -3.79 12.32 -5.83
C GLU A 238 -2.30 12.01 -5.62
N GLU A 239 -1.98 11.38 -4.49
CA GLU A 239 -0.70 10.71 -4.30
C GLU A 239 -0.82 9.26 -4.72
N GLU A 240 0.10 8.80 -5.57
CA GLU A 240 0.23 7.40 -5.95
C GLU A 240 1.62 6.86 -5.59
N PHE A 241 1.70 5.55 -5.44
CA PHE A 241 2.89 4.85 -5.00
C PHE A 241 2.92 3.44 -5.61
N VAL A 242 4.11 3.00 -6.04
CA VAL A 242 4.33 1.65 -6.58
C VAL A 242 5.38 0.89 -5.77
N PHE A 243 5.16 -0.41 -5.57
CA PHE A 243 6.11 -1.34 -4.99
C PHE A 243 6.25 -2.61 -5.85
N VAL A 244 7.45 -2.90 -6.34
CA VAL A 244 7.71 -4.05 -7.23
C VAL A 244 7.81 -5.34 -6.41
N LEU A 245 6.94 -6.31 -6.70
CA LEU A 245 6.95 -7.64 -6.08
C LEU A 245 7.89 -8.60 -6.83
N SER A 246 7.78 -8.66 -8.16
CA SER A 246 8.59 -9.55 -8.99
C SER A 246 8.75 -9.04 -10.43
N GLY A 247 9.89 -9.37 -11.04
CA GLY A 247 10.26 -8.91 -12.38
C GLY A 247 10.99 -7.55 -12.35
N ASN A 248 11.25 -6.99 -13.53
CA ASN A 248 12.09 -5.79 -13.68
C ASN A 248 11.42 -4.73 -14.57
N PRO A 249 10.39 -4.03 -14.08
CA PRO A 249 9.70 -3.03 -14.89
C PRO A 249 10.59 -1.83 -15.15
N THR A 250 10.43 -1.19 -16.29
CA THR A 250 10.99 0.12 -16.57
C THR A 250 9.97 1.17 -16.16
N VAL A 251 10.31 2.04 -15.20
CA VAL A 251 9.50 3.23 -14.92
C VAL A 251 9.89 4.34 -15.88
N TRP A 252 8.88 5.00 -16.46
CA TRP A 252 9.03 6.22 -17.23
C TRP A 252 8.61 7.40 -16.36
N LEU A 253 9.47 8.41 -16.23
CA LEU A 253 9.27 9.62 -15.42
C LEU A 253 9.67 10.86 -16.23
N ASP A 254 8.69 11.58 -16.76
CA ASP A 254 8.89 12.80 -17.58
C ASP A 254 9.90 12.66 -18.73
N GLY A 255 9.96 11.48 -19.35
CA GLY A 255 10.87 11.17 -20.45
C GLY A 255 12.10 10.38 -20.03
N ASN A 256 12.42 10.33 -18.74
CA ASN A 256 13.50 9.50 -18.20
C ASN A 256 13.00 8.07 -18.03
N LYS A 257 13.88 7.10 -18.25
CA LYS A 257 13.60 5.67 -18.06
C LYS A 257 14.59 5.09 -17.07
N GLU A 258 14.09 4.35 -16.09
CA GLU A 258 14.90 3.62 -15.13
C GLU A 258 14.35 2.22 -14.96
N GLN A 259 15.23 1.22 -15.00
CA GLN A 259 14.84 -0.15 -14.69
C GLN A 259 14.74 -0.32 -13.17
N LEU A 260 13.64 -0.93 -12.75
CA LEU A 260 13.37 -1.29 -11.36
C LEU A 260 13.72 -2.76 -11.12
N GLU A 261 13.94 -3.11 -9.86
CA GLU A 261 14.12 -4.46 -9.37
C GLU A 261 13.11 -4.78 -8.23
N PRO A 262 12.91 -6.06 -7.86
CA PRO A 262 12.06 -6.39 -6.72
C PRO A 262 12.46 -5.59 -5.47
N PHE A 263 11.45 -5.22 -4.68
CA PHE A 263 11.55 -4.32 -3.52
C PHE A 263 11.86 -2.85 -3.86
N ASP A 264 12.00 -2.48 -5.13
CA ASP A 264 11.97 -1.06 -5.50
C ASP A 264 10.57 -0.48 -5.29
N ALA A 265 10.58 0.71 -4.72
CA ALA A 265 9.44 1.54 -4.48
C ALA A 265 9.58 2.84 -5.25
N VAL A 266 8.47 3.36 -5.79
CA VAL A 266 8.45 4.61 -6.55
C VAL A 266 7.34 5.52 -6.03
N ASP A 267 7.66 6.79 -5.78
CA ASP A 267 6.67 7.82 -5.45
C ASP A 267 6.18 8.59 -6.67
N PHE A 268 4.88 8.90 -6.66
CA PHE A 268 4.26 9.87 -7.54
C PHE A 268 3.54 10.91 -6.66
N LYS A 269 4.31 11.87 -6.14
CA LYS A 269 3.79 12.95 -5.29
C LYS A 269 2.72 13.76 -5.99
N ALA A 270 1.63 13.99 -5.27
CA ALA A 270 0.57 14.93 -5.63
C ALA A 270 1.13 16.31 -6.00
N GLY A 271 0.66 16.86 -7.11
CA GLY A 271 1.01 18.23 -7.48
C GLY A 271 2.45 18.40 -7.99
N SER A 272 3.23 17.31 -8.10
CA SER A 272 4.61 17.38 -8.62
C SER A 272 4.69 17.65 -10.12
N GLY A 273 3.64 17.27 -10.87
CA GLY A 273 3.61 17.32 -12.33
C GLY A 273 4.44 16.22 -13.00
N VAL A 274 5.10 15.36 -12.23
CA VAL A 274 5.94 14.27 -12.75
C VAL A 274 5.03 13.21 -13.33
N ALA A 275 4.97 13.20 -14.67
CA ALA A 275 4.14 12.25 -15.37
C ALA A 275 4.82 10.88 -15.45
N HIS A 276 4.03 9.82 -15.26
CA HIS A 276 4.60 8.50 -15.06
C HIS A 276 3.80 7.36 -15.69
N THR A 277 4.48 6.26 -15.97
CA THR A 277 3.91 4.94 -16.29
C THR A 277 4.98 3.87 -16.04
N LEU A 278 4.58 2.64 -15.71
CA LEU A 278 5.49 1.49 -15.79
C LEU A 278 5.33 0.82 -17.15
N ILE A 279 6.43 0.27 -17.66
CA ILE A 279 6.54 -0.41 -18.95
C ILE A 279 7.25 -1.74 -18.71
N ASN A 280 6.73 -2.83 -19.26
CA ASN A 280 7.43 -4.11 -19.26
C ASN A 280 8.18 -4.30 -20.58
N GLU A 281 9.47 -3.98 -20.57
CA GLU A 281 10.39 -4.20 -21.70
C GLU A 281 11.07 -5.59 -21.63
N THR A 282 10.63 -6.45 -20.70
CA THR A 282 11.15 -7.81 -20.49
C THR A 282 10.24 -8.85 -21.15
N GLN A 283 10.63 -10.13 -21.04
CA GLN A 283 9.91 -11.27 -21.63
C GLN A 283 9.01 -12.02 -20.64
N GLU A 284 9.01 -11.62 -19.36
CA GLU A 284 8.23 -12.28 -18.31
C GLU A 284 7.17 -11.34 -17.75
N ASP A 285 6.11 -11.91 -17.17
CA ASP A 285 5.10 -11.13 -16.45
C ASP A 285 5.72 -10.45 -15.21
N ILE A 286 5.34 -9.20 -14.99
CA ILE A 286 5.76 -8.40 -13.82
C ILE A 286 4.58 -8.26 -12.87
N PHE A 287 4.85 -8.33 -11.57
CA PHE A 287 3.85 -8.09 -10.53
C PHE A 287 4.31 -6.97 -9.61
N TYR A 288 3.40 -6.04 -9.33
CA TYR A 288 3.65 -4.93 -8.42
C TYR A 288 2.37 -4.54 -7.68
N LEU A 289 2.52 -3.86 -6.55
CA LEU A 289 1.43 -3.22 -5.83
C LEU A 289 1.40 -1.74 -6.20
N CYS A 290 0.20 -1.21 -6.44
CA CYS A 290 -0.05 0.23 -6.54
C CYS A 290 -0.92 0.66 -5.35
N ALA A 291 -0.56 1.74 -4.69
CA ALA A 291 -1.37 2.35 -3.64
C ALA A 291 -1.61 3.82 -3.96
N GLY A 292 -2.86 4.27 -3.86
CA GLY A 292 -3.24 5.66 -4.12
C GLY A 292 -4.47 6.08 -3.34
N GLU A 293 -4.69 7.39 -3.21
CA GLU A 293 -5.94 7.92 -2.67
C GLU A 293 -7.12 7.61 -3.59
N CYS A 294 -8.30 7.49 -3.01
CA CYS A 294 -9.49 7.17 -3.79
C CYS A 294 -10.23 8.44 -4.17
N GLU A 295 -10.19 8.80 -5.46
CA GLU A 295 -10.93 9.93 -6.04
C GLU A 295 -10.84 11.21 -5.18
N PRO A 296 -9.63 11.72 -4.89
CA PRO A 296 -9.49 12.86 -4.01
C PRO A 296 -10.24 14.09 -4.58
N LEU A 297 -10.90 14.81 -3.68
CA LEU A 297 -11.75 15.94 -4.06
C LEU A 297 -10.93 17.00 -4.82
N ASN A 298 -11.49 17.44 -5.95
CA ASN A 298 -10.92 18.44 -6.85
C ASN A 298 -9.65 18.02 -7.60
N ASP A 299 -9.29 16.73 -7.58
CA ASP A 299 -8.16 16.28 -8.37
C ASP A 299 -8.33 16.55 -9.87
N LYS A 300 -7.21 16.82 -10.51
CA LYS A 300 -7.03 17.16 -11.91
C LYS A 300 -5.88 16.34 -12.46
N ILE A 301 -6.01 15.94 -13.72
CA ILE A 301 -5.07 15.05 -14.39
C ILE A 301 -4.50 15.72 -15.64
N TYR A 302 -3.26 15.39 -15.97
CA TYR A 302 -2.57 15.81 -17.19
C TYR A 302 -1.88 14.64 -17.86
N TYR A 303 -2.00 14.53 -19.19
CA TYR A 303 -1.36 13.51 -20.02
C TYR A 303 -0.39 14.15 -21.03
N PRO A 304 0.93 14.20 -20.77
CA PRO A 304 1.87 14.91 -21.65
C PRO A 304 1.98 14.36 -23.07
N GLN A 305 1.67 13.07 -23.27
CA GLN A 305 1.77 12.41 -24.58
C GLN A 305 0.42 12.28 -25.29
N HIS A 306 -0.68 12.77 -24.69
CA HIS A 306 -2.04 12.56 -25.20
C HIS A 306 -2.86 13.87 -25.21
N PRO A 307 -2.54 14.83 -26.10
CA PRO A 307 -3.21 16.14 -26.13
C PRO A 307 -4.73 16.06 -26.40
N ALA A 308 -5.18 15.09 -27.22
CA ALA A 308 -6.61 14.88 -27.44
C ALA A 308 -7.35 14.48 -26.14
N ARG A 309 -6.69 13.68 -25.29
CA ARG A 309 -7.23 13.32 -23.96
C ARG A 309 -7.27 14.53 -23.04
N ASN A 310 -6.27 15.41 -23.09
CA ASN A 310 -6.28 16.65 -22.30
C ASN A 310 -7.46 17.55 -22.67
N GLU A 311 -7.82 17.67 -23.95
CA GLU A 311 -9.00 18.43 -24.36
C GLU A 311 -10.31 17.80 -23.89
N GLU A 312 -10.40 16.46 -23.87
CA GLU A 312 -11.54 15.77 -23.24
C GLU A 312 -11.62 16.08 -21.73
N MET A 313 -10.48 16.01 -21.01
CA MET A 313 -10.44 16.34 -19.59
C MET A 313 -10.77 17.80 -19.33
N ARG A 314 -10.39 18.72 -20.24
CA ARG A 314 -10.75 20.14 -20.19
C ARG A 314 -12.27 20.31 -20.28
N GLY A 315 -12.92 19.62 -21.22
CA GLY A 315 -14.38 19.63 -21.36
C GLY A 315 -15.12 19.10 -20.13
N LYS A 316 -14.50 18.20 -19.36
CA LYS A 316 -15.02 17.66 -18.09
C LYS A 316 -14.66 18.51 -16.86
N GLY A 317 -13.85 19.56 -17.03
CA GLY A 317 -13.30 20.34 -15.92
C GLY A 317 -12.31 19.56 -15.05
N LEU A 318 -11.69 18.50 -15.57
CA LEU A 318 -10.73 17.62 -14.88
C LEU A 318 -9.28 17.81 -15.35
N LEU A 319 -9.03 18.63 -16.38
CA LEU A 319 -7.67 18.89 -16.84
C LEU A 319 -6.89 19.72 -15.81
N TRP A 320 -5.66 19.31 -15.55
CA TRP A 320 -4.69 20.12 -14.81
C TRP A 320 -4.04 21.14 -15.75
N ILE A 321 -4.63 22.34 -15.83
CA ILE A 321 -4.34 23.35 -16.85
C ILE A 321 -2.92 23.92 -16.70
N GLU A 322 -2.44 24.06 -15.47
CA GLU A 322 -1.12 24.60 -15.14
C GLU A 322 0.04 23.76 -15.73
N GLN A 323 -0.22 22.50 -16.10
CA GLN A 323 0.75 21.63 -16.79
C GLN A 323 0.70 21.76 -18.32
N THR A 324 -0.23 22.54 -18.87
CA THR A 324 -0.42 22.73 -20.32
C THR A 324 0.16 24.02 -20.88
N GLU A 325 0.61 24.93 -20.01
CA GLU A 325 1.18 26.25 -20.34
C GLU A 325 2.72 26.26 -20.27
#